data_AF-A0A7X2JHJ4-F1
#
_entry.id   AF-A0A7X2JHJ4-F1
#
_cell.length_a   1.000
_cell.length_b   1.000
_cell.length_c   1.000
_cell.angle_alpha   90.00
_cell.angle_beta   90.00
_cell.angle_gamma   90.00
#
_symmetry.space_group_name_H-M   'P 1'
#
loop_
_entity.id
_entity.type
_entity.pdbx_description
1 polymer ?
#
loop_
_entity_poly.entity_id
_entity_poly.type
_entity_poly.pdbx_seq_one_letter_code
_entity_poly.pdbx_strand_id
1 'polypeptide(L)' 'IFRAGLFAKQAQLKANGIGAKTAFYYLPNAFLREYIAILMLHKKRHMIVCGTIFGLTGLLALITLIA' A
#
# COMPACT_ATOMS: atom_id res chain seq x y z
N ILE A 1 -9.15 7.26 -9.10
CA ILE A 1 -8.46 7.74 -10.33
C ILE A 1 -7.02 7.25 -10.40
N PHE A 2 -6.25 7.41 -9.32
CA PHE A 2 -4.88 6.92 -9.22
C PHE A 2 -4.78 5.39 -9.35
N ARG A 3 -5.74 4.63 -8.81
CA ARG A 3 -5.75 3.16 -8.91
C ARG A 3 -5.98 2.67 -10.34
N ALA A 4 -6.90 3.31 -11.08
CA ALA A 4 -7.14 3.00 -12.49
C ALA A 4 -5.93 3.36 -13.37
N GLY A 5 -5.23 4.47 -13.06
CA GLY A 5 -3.96 4.80 -13.69
C GLY A 5 -2.84 3.80 -13.37
N LEU A 6 -2.77 3.29 -12.13
CA LEU A 6 -1.80 2.26 -11.74
C LEU A 6 -2.04 0.94 -12.49
N PHE A 7 -3.30 0.51 -12.62
CA PHE A 7 -3.69 -0.66 -13.39
C PHE A 7 -3.45 -0.47 -14.90
N ALA A 8 -3.75 0.70 -15.45
CA ALA A 8 -3.45 1.03 -16.84
C ALA A 8 -1.93 1.01 -17.11
N LYS A 9 -1.13 1.53 -16.18
CA LYS A 9 0.34 1.46 -16.25
C LYS A 9 0.84 0.02 -16.20
N GLN A 10 0.26 -0.83 -15.37
CA GLN A 10 0.60 -2.25 -15.30
C GLN A 10 0.17 -3.01 -16.58
N ALA A 11 -0.92 -2.60 -17.21
CA ALA A 11 -1.40 -3.13 -18.49
C ALA A 11 -0.77 -2.47 -19.72
N GLN A 12 0.21 -1.56 -19.55
CA GLN A 12 0.83 -0.74 -20.61
C GLN A 12 -0.17 0.06 -21.47
N LEU A 13 -1.37 0.34 -20.94
CA LEU A 13 -2.39 1.14 -21.60
C LEU A 13 -2.15 2.63 -21.29
N LYS A 14 -2.13 3.47 -22.33
CA LYS A 14 -2.09 4.93 -22.21
C LYS A 14 -3.46 5.47 -21.78
N ALA A 15 -3.88 5.17 -20.56
CA ALA A 15 -5.11 5.70 -19.97
C ALA A 15 -4.76 6.59 -18.76
N ASN A 16 -5.00 7.89 -18.91
CA ASN A 16 -4.94 8.85 -17.81
C ASN A 16 -6.36 9.09 -17.32
N GLY A 17 -6.64 8.76 -16.05
CA GLY A 17 -7.94 9.05 -15.47
C GLY A 17 -8.05 10.54 -15.13
N ILE A 18 -9.07 11.21 -15.68
CA ILE A 18 -9.34 12.63 -15.45
C ILE A 18 -10.11 12.79 -14.14
N GLY A 19 -9.72 13.77 -13.32
CA GLY A 19 -10.40 14.12 -12.08
C GLY A 19 -11.80 14.68 -12.30
N ALA A 20 -12.80 14.17 -11.56
CA ALA A 20 -14.12 14.79 -11.50
C ALA A 20 -14.07 16.06 -10.64
N LYS A 21 -14.80 17.11 -11.04
CA LYS A 21 -14.92 18.38 -10.29
C LYS A 21 -15.62 18.10 -8.95
N THR A 22 -14.85 17.90 -7.90
CA THR A 22 -15.33 17.62 -6.54
C THR A 22 -14.97 18.79 -5.62
N ALA A 23 -15.88 19.14 -4.71
CA ALA A 23 -15.63 20.21 -3.75
C ALA A 23 -14.41 19.88 -2.87
N PHE A 24 -13.61 20.90 -2.55
CA PHE A 24 -12.30 20.75 -1.91
C PHE A 24 -12.36 19.98 -0.58
N TYR A 25 -13.49 20.04 0.14
CA TYR A 25 -13.71 19.32 1.40
C TYR A 25 -13.81 17.79 1.25
N TYR A 26 -14.21 17.28 0.08
CA TYR A 26 -14.26 15.83 -0.19
C TYR A 26 -12.94 15.26 -0.71
N LEU A 27 -12.02 16.13 -1.12
CA LEU A 27 -10.74 15.77 -1.71
C LEU A 27 -9.84 14.95 -0.75
N PRO A 28 -9.69 15.31 0.54
CA PRO A 28 -8.82 14.58 1.47
C PRO A 28 -9.30 13.14 1.71
N ASN A 29 -10.61 12.96 1.92
CA ASN A 29 -11.20 11.65 2.17
C ASN A 29 -11.12 10.75 0.92
N ALA A 30 -11.36 11.31 -0.26
CA ALA A 30 -11.19 10.59 -1.53
C ALA A 30 -9.73 10.17 -1.76
N PHE A 31 -8.77 11.05 -1.43
CA PHE A 31 -7.34 10.78 -1.55
C PHE A 31 -6.88 9.70 -0.57
N LEU A 32 -7.34 9.74 0.68
CA LEU A 32 -7.02 8.74 1.69
C LEU A 32 -7.49 7.35 1.26
N ARG A 33 -8.71 7.24 0.70
CA ARG A 33 -9.24 5.97 0.18
C ARG A 33 -8.42 5.44 -1.01
N GLU A 34 -7.96 6.33 -1.88
CA GLU A 34 -7.11 5.96 -3.01
C GLU A 34 -5.72 5.47 -2.52
N TYR A 35 -5.17 6.12 -1.49
CA TYR A 35 -3.93 5.73 -0.81
C TYR A 35 -4.04 4.37 -0.11
N ILE A 36 -5.10 4.16 0.67
CA ILE A 36 -5.39 2.87 1.33
C ILE A 36 -5.53 1.74 0.29
N ALA A 37 -6.13 2.01 -0.87
CA ALA A 37 -6.30 1.01 -1.92
C ALA A 37 -4.96 0.64 -2.60
N ILE A 38 -4.04 1.59 -2.77
CA ILE A 38 -2.68 1.33 -3.28
C ILE A 38 -1.85 0.56 -2.24
N LEU A 39 -1.94 0.95 -0.98
CA LEU A 39 -1.35 0.21 0.13
C LEU A 39 -1.88 -1.23 0.18
N MET A 40 -3.19 -1.42 -0.05
CA MET A 40 -3.79 -2.75 -0.11
C MET A 40 -3.28 -3.58 -1.29
N LEU A 41 -2.97 -2.96 -2.43
CA LEU A 41 -2.43 -3.64 -3.59
C LEU A 41 -1.07 -4.30 -3.31
N HIS A 42 -0.27 -3.70 -2.41
CA HIS A 42 0.99 -4.26 -1.92
C HIS A 42 0.93 -4.78 -0.47
N LYS A 43 -0.28 -5.07 0.06
CA LYS A 43 -0.47 -5.57 1.43
C LYS A 43 0.35 -6.84 1.70
N LYS A 44 0.48 -7.71 0.70
CA LYS A 44 1.31 -8.93 0.79
C LYS A 44 2.79 -8.62 1.00
N ARG A 45 3.34 -7.59 0.34
CA ARG A 45 4.75 -7.20 0.50
C ARG A 45 5.01 -6.63 1.89
N HIS A 46 4.12 -5.76 2.37
CA HIS A 46 4.26 -5.18 3.71
C HIS A 46 4.10 -6.24 4.81
N MET A 47 3.16 -7.19 4.67
CA MET A 47 3.05 -8.30 5.62
C MET A 47 4.28 -9.21 5.62
N ILE A 48 4.87 -9.50 4.46
CA ILE A 48 6.09 -10.31 4.39
C ILE A 48 7.24 -9.58 5.09
N VAL A 49 7.46 -8.30 4.77
CA VAL A 49 8.56 -7.52 5.38
C VAL A 49 8.36 -7.39 6.90
N CYS A 50 7.18 -6.97 7.36
CA CYS A 50 6.91 -6.87 8.79
C CYS A 50 7.02 -8.25 9.48
N GLY A 51 6.52 -9.32 8.85
CA GLY A 51 6.62 -10.68 9.38
C GLY A 51 8.07 -11.18 9.48
N THR A 52 8.90 -10.90 8.47
CA THR A 52 10.33 -11.26 8.50
C THR A 52 11.09 -10.50 9.58
N ILE A 53 10.81 -9.21 9.76
CA ILE A 53 11.44 -8.40 10.79
C ILE A 53 11.03 -8.91 12.17
N PHE A 54 9.73 -9.09 12.43
CA PHE A 54 9.22 -9.61 13.70
C PHE A 54 9.76 -11.01 14.00
N GLY A 55 9.79 -11.89 13.01
CA GLY A 55 10.30 -13.25 13.14
C GLY A 55 11.80 -13.27 13.47
N LEU A 56 12.59 -12.45 12.77
CA LEU A 56 14.03 -12.35 13.01
C LEU A 56 14.33 -11.76 14.39
N THR A 57 13.64 -10.68 14.77
CA THR A 57 13.82 -10.08 16.12
C THR A 57 13.37 -11.03 17.22
N GLY A 58 12.27 -11.76 17.02
CA GLY A 58 11.77 -12.73 18.00
C GLY A 58 12.69 -13.94 18.15
N LEU A 59 13.24 -14.45 17.05
CA LEU A 59 14.23 -15.54 17.08
C LEU A 59 15.50 -15.11 17.80
N LEU A 60 16.01 -13.91 17.52
CA LEU A 60 17.20 -13.37 18.18
C LEU A 60 16.97 -13.23 19.71
N ALA A 61 15.81 -12.71 20.11
CA ALA A 61 15.44 -12.55 21.52
C ALA A 61 15.33 -13.89 22.27
N LEU A 62 14.81 -14.94 21.61
CA LEU A 62 14.75 -16.29 22.17
C LEU A 62 16.14 -16.89 22.38
N ILE A 63 17.04 -16.70 21.42
CA ILE A 63 18.44 -17.17 21.53
C ILE A 63 19.12 -16.50 22.72
N THR A 64 18.92 -15.18 22.90
CA THR A 64 19.49 -14.45 24.04
C THR A 64 18.85 -14.79 25.40
N LEU A 65 17.65 -15.38 25.41
CA LEU A 65 16.98 -15.80 26.65
C LEU A 65 17.45 -17.19 27.11
N ILE A 66 17.85 -18.03 26.17
CA ILE A 66 18.25 -19.44 26.40
C ILE A 66 19.76 -19.56 26.64
N ALA A 67 20.57 -18.70 26.03
CA ALA A 67 22.01 -18.61 26.23
C ALA A 67 22.36 -17.81 27.50
#